data_AF-A0AAE7M4T5-F1
#
_entry.id   AF-A0AAE7M4T5-F1
#
_cell.length_a   1.000
_cell.length_b   1.000
_cell.length_c   1.000
_cell.angle_alpha   90.00
_cell.angle_beta   90.00
_cell.angle_gamma   90.00
#
_symmetry.space_group_name_H-M   'P 1'
#
loop_
_entity.id
_entity.type
_entity.pdbx_description
1 polymer ?
#
loop_
_entity_poly.entity_id
_entity_poly.type
_entity_poly.pdbx_seq_one_letter_code
_entity_poly.pdbx_strand_id
1 'polypeptide(L)'
;MRSMAFQLKEFFAPWLNSTAEKRAFFLSHPREAMEEIVGVPSDIQITITQNNQQIWFRASIPKMTNNTAGSLGHMRQNNQRILKCPVLKVSGTEFIQNHESILMDYGIRVPDDVIVSIDNDAQGMIHFDVRLDTLYS
;
A
#
# COMPACT_ATOMS: atom_id res chain seq x y z
N MET A 1 13.36 8.52 -19.46
CA MET A 1 11.91 8.77 -19.26
C MET A 1 11.70 9.09 -17.80
N ARG A 2 11.19 10.29 -17.44
CA ARG A 2 10.83 10.58 -16.04
C ARG A 2 9.59 9.75 -15.72
N SER A 3 9.73 8.78 -14.83
CA SER A 3 8.59 8.09 -14.20
C SER A 3 7.70 9.18 -13.59
N MET A 4 6.41 9.24 -13.95
CA MET A 4 5.46 10.09 -13.22
C MET A 4 5.44 9.61 -11.77
N ALA A 5 5.84 10.48 -10.84
CA ALA A 5 5.81 10.19 -9.41
C ALA A 5 4.40 9.74 -9.01
N PHE A 6 4.28 8.59 -8.35
CA PHE A 6 3.03 8.09 -7.80
C PHE A 6 2.54 9.07 -6.72
N GLN A 7 1.44 9.77 -7.00
CA GLN A 7 0.89 10.75 -6.06
C GLN A 7 -0.15 10.07 -5.18
N LEU A 8 0.16 9.88 -3.89
CA LEU A 8 -0.79 9.34 -2.90
C LEU A 8 -2.09 10.15 -2.87
N LYS A 9 -1.99 11.47 -3.03
CA LYS A 9 -3.15 12.35 -3.14
C LYS A 9 -4.07 11.90 -4.28
N GLU A 10 -3.55 11.75 -5.50
CA GLU A 10 -4.34 11.28 -6.64
C GLU A 10 -4.91 9.89 -6.44
N PHE A 11 -4.15 8.99 -5.80
CA PHE A 11 -4.56 7.63 -5.50
C PHE A 11 -5.79 7.57 -4.57
N PHE A 12 -5.81 8.38 -3.51
CA PHE A 12 -6.91 8.42 -2.56
C PHE A 12 -8.02 9.42 -2.95
N ALA A 13 -7.83 10.22 -4.00
CA ALA A 13 -8.81 11.20 -4.48
C ALA A 13 -10.23 10.64 -4.70
N PRO A 14 -10.42 9.46 -5.30
CA PRO A 14 -11.76 8.92 -5.54
C PRO A 14 -12.59 8.72 -4.27
N TRP A 15 -11.92 8.60 -3.11
CA TRP A 15 -12.53 8.39 -1.80
C TRP A 15 -12.54 9.64 -0.94
N LEU A 16 -11.38 10.30 -0.79
CA LEU A 16 -11.20 11.42 0.13
C LEU A 16 -11.70 12.75 -0.44
N ASN A 17 -11.57 12.94 -1.76
CA ASN A 17 -12.08 14.11 -2.48
C ASN A 17 -13.36 13.75 -3.25
N SER A 18 -14.32 13.18 -2.52
CA SER A 18 -15.53 12.57 -3.04
C SER A 18 -16.75 12.99 -2.22
N THR A 19 -17.91 12.38 -2.48
CA THR A 19 -19.11 12.63 -1.66
C THR A 19 -18.94 12.10 -0.23
N ALA A 20 -19.74 12.61 0.70
CA ALA A 20 -19.73 12.17 2.09
C ALA A 20 -20.01 10.66 2.20
N GLU A 21 -20.91 10.11 1.36
CA GLU A 21 -21.21 8.68 1.36
C GLU A 21 -20.01 7.85 0.91
N LYS A 22 -19.34 8.24 -0.18
CA LYS A 22 -18.15 7.53 -0.67
C LYS A 22 -16.99 7.58 0.32
N ARG A 23 -16.80 8.73 0.95
CA ARG A 23 -15.80 8.88 2.01
C ARG A 23 -16.14 7.99 3.21
N ALA A 24 -17.38 8.00 3.68
CA ALA A 24 -17.82 7.15 4.80
C ALA A 24 -17.70 5.65 4.47
N PHE A 25 -18.01 5.26 3.24
CA PHE A 25 -17.82 3.90 2.74
C PHE A 25 -16.34 3.50 2.81
N PHE A 26 -15.43 4.28 2.22
CA PHE A 26 -13.99 4.00 2.28
C PHE A 26 -13.47 3.89 3.72
N LEU A 27 -13.91 4.77 4.62
CA LEU A 27 -13.47 4.76 6.01
C LEU A 27 -13.97 3.53 6.79
N SER A 28 -15.14 3.00 6.45
CA SER A 28 -15.75 1.83 7.12
C SER A 28 -15.37 0.50 6.46
N HIS A 29 -15.14 0.51 5.15
CA HIS A 29 -14.92 -0.64 4.29
C HIS A 29 -13.69 -0.42 3.39
N PRO A 30 -12.49 -0.21 3.98
CA PRO A 30 -11.34 0.23 3.21
C PRO A 30 -10.84 -0.85 2.25
N ARG A 31 -10.98 -2.14 2.59
CA ARG A 31 -10.59 -3.22 1.69
C ARG A 31 -11.47 -3.23 0.44
N GLU A 32 -12.78 -3.23 0.62
CA GLU A 32 -13.75 -3.26 -0.47
C GLU A 32 -13.56 -2.04 -1.38
N ALA A 33 -13.39 -0.86 -0.80
CA ALA A 33 -13.07 0.35 -1.55
C ALA A 33 -11.75 0.23 -2.33
N MET A 34 -10.69 -0.31 -1.72
CA MET A 34 -9.41 -0.50 -2.43
C MET A 34 -9.51 -1.53 -3.58
N GLU A 35 -10.34 -2.56 -3.43
CA GLU A 35 -10.59 -3.56 -4.48
C GLU A 35 -11.20 -2.94 -5.74
N GLU A 36 -12.01 -1.88 -5.60
CA GLU A 36 -12.57 -1.15 -6.75
C GLU A 36 -11.51 -0.43 -7.60
N ILE A 37 -10.37 -0.03 -7.02
CA ILE A 37 -9.32 0.72 -7.73
C ILE A 37 -8.22 -0.20 -8.28
N VAL A 38 -7.65 -1.04 -7.41
CA VAL A 38 -6.41 -1.78 -7.73
C VAL A 38 -6.57 -3.29 -7.72
N GLY A 39 -7.66 -3.80 -7.14
CA GLY A 39 -7.76 -5.21 -6.75
C GLY A 39 -6.80 -5.54 -5.61
N VAL A 40 -7.31 -6.08 -4.51
CA VAL A 40 -6.50 -6.37 -3.32
C VAL A 40 -6.44 -7.89 -3.12
N PRO A 41 -5.26 -8.53 -3.19
CA PRO A 41 -5.09 -9.92 -2.80
C PRO A 41 -5.63 -10.22 -1.39
N SER A 42 -6.13 -11.44 -1.17
CA SER A 42 -6.77 -11.83 0.10
C SER A 42 -5.81 -11.86 1.29
N ASP A 43 -4.51 -12.02 1.04
CA ASP A 43 -3.45 -12.04 2.03
C ASP A 43 -2.93 -10.65 2.42
N ILE A 44 -3.31 -9.60 1.69
CA ILE A 44 -3.04 -8.20 2.08
C ILE A 44 -4.10 -7.73 3.04
N GLN A 45 -3.68 -7.31 4.23
CA GLN A 45 -4.57 -6.73 5.22
C GLN A 45 -4.66 -5.22 5.01
N ILE A 46 -5.88 -4.71 4.87
CA ILE A 46 -6.15 -3.28 4.74
C ILE A 46 -6.94 -2.84 5.95
N THR A 47 -6.47 -1.82 6.67
CA THR A 47 -7.18 -1.25 7.81
C THR A 47 -7.15 0.27 7.76
N ILE A 48 -8.17 0.89 8.35
CA ILE A 48 -8.17 2.32 8.67
C ILE A 48 -8.33 2.45 10.18
N THR A 49 -7.43 3.22 10.79
CA THR A 49 -7.49 3.55 12.20
C THR A 49 -7.78 5.04 12.35
N GLN A 50 -8.81 5.37 13.14
CA GLN A 50 -9.18 6.74 13.44
C GLN A 50 -8.97 7.00 14.93
N ASN A 51 -8.26 8.08 15.24
CA ASN A 51 -8.23 8.67 16.56
C ASN A 51 -8.72 10.12 16.48
N ASN A 52 -8.89 10.80 17.61
CA ASN A 52 -9.51 12.13 17.69
C ASN A 52 -8.81 13.22 16.84
N GLN A 53 -7.64 12.96 16.26
CA GLN A 53 -6.86 13.95 15.50
C GLN A 53 -6.31 13.41 14.17
N GLN A 54 -6.37 12.10 13.91
CA GLN A 54 -5.65 11.47 12.80
C GLN A 54 -6.43 10.31 12.20
N ILE A 55 -6.31 10.16 10.88
CA ILE A 55 -6.88 9.06 10.12
C ILE A 55 -5.72 8.37 9.41
N TRP A 56 -5.46 7.12 9.78
CA TRP A 56 -4.37 6.33 9.23
C TRP A 56 -4.90 5.20 8.37
N PHE A 57 -4.44 5.12 7.14
CA PHE A 57 -4.59 3.94 6.29
C PHE A 57 -3.36 3.06 6.45
N ARG A 58 -3.59 1.75 6.63
CA ARG A 58 -2.53 0.74 6.67
C ARG A 58 -2.79 -0.35 5.65
N ALA A 59 -1.79 -0.61 4.82
CA ALA A 59 -1.70 -1.86 4.06
C ALA A 59 -0.60 -2.74 4.65
N SER A 60 -0.90 -4.00 4.97
CA SER A 60 0.06 -4.96 5.52
C SER A 60 0.23 -6.11 4.56
N ILE A 61 1.46 -6.32 4.11
CA ILE A 61 1.82 -7.32 3.10
C ILE A 61 2.67 -8.40 3.78
N PRO A 62 2.37 -9.70 3.61
CA PRO A 62 3.20 -10.77 4.15
C PRO A 62 4.62 -10.72 3.59
N LYS A 63 5.61 -10.92 4.46
CA LYS A 63 7.02 -11.08 4.03
C LYS A 63 7.21 -12.33 3.19
N MET A 64 6.52 -13.40 3.57
CA MET A 64 6.58 -14.73 2.97
C MET A 64 5.15 -15.25 2.81
N THR A 65 4.76 -15.66 1.61
CA THR A 65 3.47 -16.32 1.36
C THR A 65 3.60 -17.82 1.71
N ASN A 66 2.69 -18.37 2.52
CA ASN A 66 2.70 -19.77 3.00
C ASN A 66 2.49 -20.86 1.91
N ASN A 67 2.76 -20.57 0.64
CA ASN A 67 2.80 -21.57 -0.44
C ASN A 67 4.24 -21.77 -0.89
N THR A 68 4.82 -22.87 -0.42
CA THR A 68 6.01 -23.52 -0.94
C THR A 68 5.99 -23.59 -2.48
N ALA A 69 7.12 -23.21 -3.10
CA ALA A 69 7.52 -23.52 -4.48
C ALA A 69 6.83 -22.82 -5.67
N GLY A 70 6.11 -21.71 -5.47
CA GLY A 70 5.40 -21.03 -6.57
C GLY A 70 5.39 -19.52 -6.53
N SER A 71 6.31 -18.90 -5.77
CA SER A 71 6.69 -17.48 -5.64
C SER A 71 5.66 -16.38 -5.94
N LEU A 72 5.74 -15.31 -5.14
CA LEU A 72 5.39 -13.95 -5.59
C LEU A 72 5.84 -13.67 -7.05
N GLY A 73 6.90 -14.31 -7.54
CA GLY A 73 7.34 -14.34 -8.94
C GLY A 73 6.37 -14.91 -9.98
N HIS A 74 5.53 -15.91 -9.67
CA HIS A 74 4.53 -16.42 -10.62
C HIS A 74 3.25 -15.58 -10.64
N MET A 75 2.85 -14.99 -9.51
CA MET A 75 1.76 -14.00 -9.49
C MET A 75 2.19 -12.63 -10.08
N ARG A 76 3.48 -12.27 -10.00
CA ARG A 76 4.09 -11.10 -10.70
C ARG A 76 3.92 -11.14 -12.22
N GLN A 77 3.83 -12.32 -12.83
CA GLN A 77 3.77 -12.47 -14.29
C GLN A 77 2.34 -12.39 -14.88
N ASN A 78 1.31 -12.75 -14.10
CA ASN A 78 -0.02 -13.01 -14.67
C ASN A 78 -1.07 -11.91 -14.45
N ASN A 79 -0.79 -10.84 -13.69
CA ASN A 79 -1.78 -9.81 -13.42
C ASN A 79 -1.25 -8.40 -13.71
N GLN A 80 -1.57 -7.86 -14.88
CA GLN A 80 -1.09 -6.55 -15.33
C GLN A 80 -1.48 -5.38 -14.41
N ARG A 81 -2.52 -5.53 -13.57
CA ARG A 81 -2.94 -4.51 -12.59
C ARG A 81 -1.97 -4.38 -11.41
N ILE A 82 -1.25 -5.46 -11.08
CA ILE A 82 -0.28 -5.55 -9.98
C ILE A 82 1.07 -4.88 -10.30
N LEU A 83 1.40 -4.72 -11.60
CA LEU A 83 2.62 -4.06 -12.09
C LEU A 83 2.74 -2.56 -11.73
N LYS A 84 1.66 -1.96 -11.20
CA LYS A 84 1.64 -0.58 -10.72
C LYS A 84 2.18 -0.42 -9.29
N CYS A 85 2.38 -1.49 -8.53
CA CYS A 85 2.88 -1.42 -7.16
C CYS A 85 4.42 -1.54 -7.12
N PRO A 86 5.16 -0.52 -6.64
CA PRO A 86 6.63 -0.50 -6.54
C PRO A 86 7.23 -1.73 -5.87
N VAL A 87 6.58 -2.11 -4.76
CA VAL A 87 6.98 -3.11 -3.78
C VAL A 87 7.07 -4.51 -4.40
N LEU A 88 6.38 -4.72 -5.53
CA LEU A 88 6.22 -6.03 -6.14
C LEU A 88 7.27 -6.32 -7.24
N LYS A 89 8.14 -5.35 -7.56
CA LYS A 89 9.20 -5.51 -8.57
C LYS A 89 10.55 -5.98 -8.03
N VAL A 90 10.74 -5.98 -6.71
CA VAL A 90 11.99 -6.37 -6.02
C VAL A 90 11.77 -7.62 -5.15
N SER A 91 12.85 -8.27 -4.70
CA SER A 91 12.70 -9.37 -3.72
C SER A 91 12.29 -8.82 -2.34
N GLY A 92 11.65 -9.64 -1.50
CA GLY A 92 11.26 -9.20 -0.14
C GLY A 92 12.46 -8.75 0.68
N THR A 93 13.58 -9.47 0.60
CA THR A 93 14.84 -9.11 1.28
C THR A 93 15.42 -7.79 0.79
N GLU A 94 15.46 -7.60 -0.54
CA GLU A 94 15.94 -6.35 -1.15
C GLU A 94 15.05 -5.17 -0.78
N PHE A 95 13.74 -5.37 -0.72
CA PHE A 95 12.81 -4.35 -0.25
C PHE A 95 13.07 -3.99 1.21
N ILE A 96 13.17 -4.98 2.10
CA ILE A 96 13.44 -4.75 3.53
C ILE A 96 14.69 -3.89 3.72
N GLN A 97 15.76 -4.17 2.95
CA GLN A 97 17.04 -3.46 3.05
C GLN A 97 17.03 -2.07 2.41
N ASN A 98 16.23 -1.84 1.36
CA ASN A 98 16.36 -0.64 0.52
C ASN A 98 15.03 0.08 0.26
N HIS A 99 13.99 -0.15 1.08
CA HIS A 99 12.62 0.33 0.84
C HIS A 99 12.54 1.84 0.59
N GLU A 100 13.34 2.66 1.28
CA GLU A 100 13.38 4.11 1.06
C GLU A 100 13.78 4.47 -0.38
N SER A 101 14.88 3.91 -0.88
CA SER A 101 15.36 4.15 -2.25
C SER A 101 14.39 3.59 -3.29
N ILE A 102 13.85 2.39 -3.04
CA ILE A 102 12.93 1.72 -3.96
C ILE A 102 11.64 2.52 -4.09
N LEU A 103 11.11 3.06 -2.99
CA LEU A 103 9.89 3.88 -3.03
C LEU A 103 10.16 5.27 -3.62
N MET A 104 11.35 5.83 -3.40
CA MET A 104 11.78 7.10 -3.99
C MET A 104 11.83 7.06 -5.52
N ASP A 105 12.17 5.93 -6.14
CA ASP A 105 12.13 5.75 -7.61
C ASP A 105 10.70 5.93 -8.19
N TYR A 106 9.69 5.82 -7.33
CA TYR A 106 8.29 6.07 -7.65
C TYR A 106 7.80 7.41 -7.09
N GLY A 107 8.70 8.23 -6.55
CA GLY A 107 8.39 9.53 -5.97
C GLY A 107 7.66 9.46 -4.61
N ILE A 108 7.72 8.32 -3.92
CA ILE A 108 7.16 8.15 -2.58
C ILE A 108 8.28 8.31 -1.56
N ARG A 109 8.17 9.31 -0.67
CA ARG A 109 9.19 9.57 0.36
C ARG A 109 8.84 8.84 1.65
N VAL A 110 9.83 8.15 2.21
CA VAL A 110 9.77 7.57 3.55
C VAL A 110 10.57 8.49 4.49
N PRO A 111 10.04 8.91 5.65
CA PRO A 111 8.71 8.65 6.21
C PRO A 111 7.63 9.69 5.82
N ASP A 112 7.97 10.73 5.05
CA ASP A 112 7.10 11.90 4.83
C ASP A 112 5.73 11.55 4.21
N ASP A 113 5.73 10.69 3.19
CA ASP A 113 4.54 10.31 2.44
C ASP A 113 3.97 8.97 2.94
N VAL A 114 4.86 8.02 3.29
CA VAL A 114 4.51 6.70 3.83
C VAL A 114 5.48 6.32 4.94
N ILE A 115 4.95 5.88 6.08
CA ILE A 115 5.74 5.23 7.13
C ILE A 115 5.78 3.74 6.82
N VAL A 116 6.99 3.18 6.70
CA VAL A 116 7.20 1.74 6.51
C VAL A 116 7.64 1.13 7.83
N SER A 117 6.92 0.12 8.30
CA SER A 117 7.35 -0.69 9.46
C SER A 117 7.35 -2.17 9.10
N ILE A 118 8.29 -2.92 9.67
CA ILE A 118 8.56 -4.31 9.31
C ILE A 118 8.55 -5.09 10.61
N ASP A 119 7.70 -6.11 10.72
CA ASP A 119 7.66 -6.97 11.90
C ASP A 119 9.03 -7.61 12.15
N ASN A 120 9.35 -8.05 13.36
CA ASN A 120 10.60 -8.78 13.58
C ASN A 120 10.51 -10.26 13.18
N ASP A 121 9.29 -10.82 13.13
CA ASP A 121 9.06 -12.21 12.72
C ASP A 121 9.36 -12.42 11.23
N ALA A 122 10.04 -13.51 10.89
CA ALA A 122 10.30 -13.92 9.51
C ALA A 122 9.00 -14.21 8.73
N GLN A 123 7.94 -14.66 9.41
CA GLN A 123 6.60 -14.85 8.84
C GLN A 123 5.69 -13.62 9.00
N GLY A 124 6.22 -12.52 9.56
CA GLY A 124 5.47 -11.30 9.81
C GLY A 124 5.16 -10.49 8.56
N MET A 125 4.71 -9.26 8.76
CA MET A 125 4.25 -8.35 7.73
C MET A 125 5.22 -7.19 7.48
N ILE A 126 5.05 -6.55 6.34
CA ILE A 126 5.55 -5.21 6.02
C ILE A 126 4.33 -4.30 5.98
N HIS A 127 4.31 -3.28 6.83
CA HIS A 127 3.22 -2.32 6.94
C HIS A 127 3.57 -1.01 6.24
N PHE A 128 2.59 -0.48 5.52
CA PHE A 128 2.63 0.80 4.83
C PHE A 128 1.54 1.68 5.42
N ASP A 129 1.95 2.69 6.19
CA ASP A 129 1.05 3.61 6.88
C ASP A 129 1.04 4.97 6.18
N VAL A 130 -0.16 5.43 5.80
CA VAL A 130 -0.39 6.74 5.18
C VAL A 130 -1.36 7.53 6.06
N ARG A 131 -0.97 8.76 6.40
CA ARG A 131 -1.87 9.69 7.09
C ARG A 131 -2.81 10.33 6.08
N LEU A 132 -4.09 10.01 6.14
CA LEU A 132 -5.09 10.41 5.15
C LEU A 132 -5.57 11.86 5.36
N ASP A 133 -5.67 12.32 6.61
CA ASP A 133 -6.12 13.68 6.95
C ASP A 133 -5.16 14.79 6.47
N THR A 134 -3.92 14.43 6.11
CA THR A 134 -2.90 15.37 5.59
C THR A 134 -2.90 15.51 4.07
N LEU A 135 -3.61 14.65 3.33
CA LEU A 135 -3.57 14.65 1.85
C LEU A 135 -4.41 15.78 1.22
N TYR A 136 -5.42 16.25 1.95
CA TYR A 136 -6.40 17.26 1.51
C TYR A 136 -6.62 18.37 2.55
N SER A 137 -5.62 18.59 3.41
CA SER A 137 -5.58 19.73 4.34
C SER A 137 -5.51 21.07 3.60
#